data_AF-A0A0N0H2E2-F1
#
_entry.id   AF-A0A0N0H2E2-F1
#
_cell.length_a   1.000
_cell.length_b   1.000
_cell.length_c   1.000
_cell.angle_alpha   90.00
_cell.angle_beta   90.00
_cell.angle_gamma   90.00
#
_symmetry.space_group_name_H-M   'P 1'
#
loop_
_entity.id
_entity.type
_entity.pdbx_description
1 polymer ?
#
loop_
_entity_poly.entity_id
_entity_poly.type
_entity_poly.pdbx_seq_one_letter_code
_entity_poly.pdbx_strand_id
1 'polypeptide(L)'
;MTRPTPPTRGEELLLARISAAAGREHLGKRRATYGVAAHRTPAHAAPVRGIRALLAFVRYGRSFAAKARADARLDLYEHGMTVAAKGRIHVVRYDTTSVFQKSTRHHPYVWGRVGTTRAYTLTDVEGKRIVLYIGPQDSDGEDGGAADWWLEIRRAVTHAQLSPALAALDAGERLTFGDVWLTRREVGWGEVSARWPEVRQIEITHGAICLDTGGSGHRRHTTGPTVSGIPNLFVFRALVEHLRTDGAHS
;
A
#
# COMPACT_ATOMS: atom_id res chain seq x y z
N MET A 1 -31.62 -4.74 27.87
CA MET A 1 -30.53 -3.82 27.52
C MET A 1 -29.26 -4.27 28.24
N THR A 2 -28.38 -5.01 27.57
CA THR A 2 -27.10 -5.46 28.13
C THR A 2 -26.13 -4.28 28.20
N ARG A 3 -25.75 -3.88 29.41
CA ARG A 3 -24.68 -2.89 29.64
C ARG A 3 -23.39 -3.40 28.97
N PRO A 4 -22.66 -2.58 28.20
CA PRO A 4 -21.36 -2.97 27.71
C PRO A 4 -20.45 -3.28 28.91
N THR A 5 -19.86 -4.48 28.91
CA THR A 5 -18.93 -4.91 29.95
C THR A 5 -17.76 -3.93 30.00
N PRO A 6 -17.33 -3.46 31.19
CA PRO A 6 -16.16 -2.61 31.30
C PRO A 6 -14.94 -3.29 30.68
N PRO A 7 -14.06 -2.54 29.99
CA PRO A 7 -12.82 -3.11 29.48
C PRO A 7 -12.00 -3.68 30.63
N THR A 8 -11.33 -4.79 30.36
CA THR A 8 -10.40 -5.37 31.33
C THR A 8 -9.20 -4.45 31.53
N ARG A 9 -8.56 -4.51 32.70
CA ARG A 9 -7.34 -3.73 33.00
C ARG A 9 -6.24 -3.89 31.93
N GLY A 10 -6.15 -5.07 31.32
CA GLY A 10 -5.21 -5.34 30.22
C GLY A 10 -5.56 -4.58 28.93
N GLU A 11 -6.85 -4.47 28.61
CA GLU A 11 -7.33 -3.69 27.46
C GLU A 11 -7.16 -2.19 27.69
N GLU A 12 -7.44 -1.69 28.89
CA GLU A 12 -7.20 -0.29 29.24
C GLU A 12 -5.73 0.10 29.09
N LEU A 13 -4.81 -0.75 29.58
CA LEU A 13 -3.37 -0.54 29.43
C LEU A 13 -2.95 -0.57 27.95
N LEU A 14 -3.52 -1.45 27.14
CA LEU A 14 -3.25 -1.48 25.69
C LEU A 14 -3.71 -0.18 25.02
N LEU A 15 -4.93 0.27 25.30
CA LEU A 15 -5.47 1.51 24.74
C LEU A 15 -4.67 2.74 25.18
N ALA A 16 -4.22 2.78 26.43
CA ALA A 16 -3.34 3.85 26.92
C ALA A 16 -2.00 3.86 26.18
N ARG A 17 -1.39 2.70 25.95
CA ARG A 17 -0.15 2.58 25.18
C ARG A 17 -0.32 2.98 23.72
N ILE A 18 -1.45 2.65 23.10
CA ILE A 18 -1.79 3.06 21.73
C ILE A 18 -1.91 4.58 21.66
N SER A 19 -2.70 5.19 22.56
CA SER A 19 -2.87 6.64 22.61
C SER A 19 -1.56 7.37 22.87
N ALA A 20 -0.71 6.84 23.77
CA ALA A 20 0.61 7.40 24.03
C ALA A 20 1.53 7.31 22.80
N ALA A 21 1.52 6.18 22.08
CA ALA A 21 2.30 6.01 20.86
C ALA A 21 1.83 6.96 19.75
N ALA A 22 0.52 7.09 19.55
CA ALA A 22 -0.06 8.02 18.59
C ALA A 22 0.22 9.49 18.94
N GLY A 23 0.21 9.84 20.23
CA GLY A 23 0.54 11.18 20.72
C GLY A 23 2.01 11.56 20.46
N ARG A 24 2.95 10.65 20.70
CA ARG A 24 4.38 10.88 20.43
C ARG A 24 4.66 11.18 18.96
N GLU A 25 3.95 10.50 18.06
CA GLU A 25 4.08 10.68 16.62
C GLU A 25 3.12 11.74 16.04
N HIS A 26 2.42 12.50 16.90
CA HIS A 26 1.52 13.59 16.51
C HIS A 26 0.46 13.17 15.49
N LEU A 27 -0.11 11.97 15.65
CA LEU A 27 -1.06 11.43 14.66
C LEU A 27 -2.41 12.16 14.58
N GLY A 28 -2.71 13.04 15.54
CA GLY A 28 -3.95 13.79 15.61
C GLY A 28 -5.10 13.00 16.25
N LYS A 29 -6.34 13.31 15.88
CA LYS A 29 -7.54 12.67 16.44
C LYS A 29 -7.79 11.29 15.81
N ARG A 30 -8.18 10.31 16.63
CA ARG A 30 -8.63 8.98 16.13
C ARG A 30 -9.94 9.12 15.37
N ARG A 31 -9.97 8.59 14.14
CA ARG A 31 -11.10 8.61 13.21
C ARG A 31 -11.90 7.31 13.24
N ALA A 32 -11.21 6.16 13.24
CA ALA A 32 -11.86 4.86 13.18
C ALA A 32 -11.01 3.76 13.83
N THR A 33 -11.65 2.63 14.15
CA THR A 33 -11.01 1.44 14.72
C THR A 33 -11.53 0.20 13.99
N TYR A 34 -10.62 -0.69 13.60
CA TYR A 34 -10.93 -1.96 12.94
C TYR A 34 -10.20 -3.13 13.60
N GLY A 35 -10.80 -4.31 13.53
CA GLY A 35 -10.09 -5.58 13.70
C GLY A 35 -9.52 -6.00 12.35
N VAL A 36 -8.22 -6.31 12.30
CA VAL A 36 -7.54 -6.75 11.07
C VAL A 36 -6.65 -7.96 11.34
N ALA A 37 -6.35 -8.72 10.29
CA ALA A 37 -5.30 -9.74 10.35
C ALA A 37 -3.96 -9.07 10.01
N ALA A 38 -2.97 -9.16 10.91
CA ALA A 38 -1.67 -8.55 10.71
C ALA A 38 -0.50 -9.49 11.04
N HIS A 39 0.50 -9.51 10.16
CA HIS A 39 1.74 -10.24 10.40
C HIS A 39 2.98 -9.37 10.19
N ARG A 40 4.05 -9.72 10.90
CA ARG A 40 5.37 -9.13 10.71
C ARG A 40 6.11 -9.91 9.63
N THR A 41 6.75 -9.22 8.70
CA THR A 41 7.81 -9.80 7.90
C THR A 41 9.13 -9.65 8.65
N PRO A 42 9.95 -10.70 8.84
CA PRO A 42 11.31 -10.52 9.34
C PRO A 42 12.06 -9.57 8.40
N ALA A 43 12.61 -8.50 8.98
CA ALA A 43 13.40 -7.51 8.25
C ALA A 43 14.74 -8.17 7.87
N HIS A 44 14.89 -8.56 6.62
CA HIS A 44 16.24 -8.68 6.06
C HIS A 44 16.70 -7.28 5.66
N ALA A 45 17.66 -6.77 6.43
CA ALA A 45 18.43 -5.60 6.06
C ALA A 45 19.30 -5.93 4.84
N ALA A 46 19.08 -5.24 3.71
CA ALA A 46 20.07 -4.99 2.65
C ALA A 46 19.47 -4.07 1.57
N PRO A 47 20.30 -3.21 0.94
CA PRO A 47 19.85 -2.19 0.00
C PRO A 47 19.37 -2.83 -1.31
N VAL A 48 18.16 -2.48 -1.75
CA VAL A 48 17.59 -2.49 -3.12
C VAL A 48 17.75 -3.72 -4.05
N ARG A 49 18.56 -4.75 -3.74
CA ARG A 49 18.72 -5.99 -4.55
C ARG A 49 18.09 -7.25 -3.93
N GLY A 50 17.40 -7.13 -2.79
CA GLY A 50 16.87 -8.26 -2.02
C GLY A 50 15.43 -8.72 -2.36
N ILE A 51 14.81 -8.22 -3.44
CA ILE A 51 13.38 -8.47 -3.73
C ILE A 51 13.07 -9.96 -3.98
N ARG A 52 14.04 -10.76 -4.47
CA ARG A 52 13.82 -12.19 -4.75
C ARG A 52 13.66 -13.08 -3.51
N ALA A 53 14.37 -12.80 -2.41
CA ALA A 53 14.26 -13.61 -1.19
C ALA A 53 12.94 -13.36 -0.43
N LEU A 54 12.41 -12.13 -0.51
CA LEU A 54 11.13 -11.73 0.08
C LEU A 54 9.92 -12.44 -0.54
N LEU A 55 10.03 -12.88 -1.80
CA LEU A 55 8.98 -13.63 -2.48
C LEU A 55 8.96 -15.10 -2.09
N ALA A 56 10.08 -15.69 -1.66
CA ALA A 56 10.18 -17.10 -1.31
C ALA A 56 9.46 -17.45 0.01
N PHE A 57 9.51 -16.56 1.02
CA PHE A 57 8.83 -16.78 2.30
C PHE A 57 7.29 -16.82 2.17
N VAL A 58 6.74 -16.05 1.22
CA VAL A 58 5.30 -16.08 0.91
C VAL A 58 4.94 -17.25 -0.02
N ARG A 59 5.92 -17.82 -0.74
CA ARG A 59 5.72 -18.92 -1.70
C ARG A 59 5.88 -20.31 -1.07
N TYR A 60 6.59 -20.43 0.06
CA TYR A 60 6.87 -21.70 0.75
C TYR A 60 6.58 -21.69 2.27
N GLY A 61 6.06 -20.59 2.83
CA GLY A 61 5.66 -20.50 4.23
C GLY A 61 4.35 -21.24 4.52
N ARG A 62 4.49 -22.53 4.86
CA ARG A 62 3.65 -23.37 5.74
C ARG A 62 2.17 -22.94 5.92
N SER A 63 1.27 -23.70 5.30
CA SER A 63 -0.17 -23.88 5.60
C SER A 63 -0.92 -22.72 6.27
N PHE A 64 -1.53 -21.84 5.47
CA PHE A 64 -2.49 -20.84 5.97
C PHE A 64 -3.93 -21.28 5.71
N ALA A 65 -4.34 -22.33 6.43
CA ALA A 65 -5.74 -22.75 6.55
C ALA A 65 -6.14 -22.70 8.02
N ALA A 66 -6.15 -21.51 8.60
CA ALA A 66 -6.87 -21.22 9.82
C ALA A 66 -7.58 -19.89 9.60
N LYS A 67 -8.89 -19.83 9.91
CA LYS A 67 -9.71 -18.62 9.93
C LYS A 67 -8.83 -17.40 10.20
N ALA A 68 -8.75 -16.45 9.26
CA ALA A 68 -8.12 -15.16 9.50
C ALA A 68 -8.99 -14.41 10.53
N ARG A 69 -8.89 -14.81 11.79
CA ARG A 69 -9.44 -14.05 12.91
C ARG A 69 -8.64 -12.76 12.97
N ALA A 70 -9.30 -11.64 13.17
CA ALA A 70 -8.64 -10.38 13.49
C ALA A 70 -7.70 -10.61 14.70
N ASP A 71 -6.40 -10.68 14.44
CA ASP A 71 -5.35 -10.87 15.44
C ASP A 71 -4.61 -9.56 15.76
N ALA A 72 -5.08 -8.46 15.16
CA ALA A 72 -4.59 -7.13 15.36
C ALA A 72 -5.71 -6.09 15.40
N ARG A 73 -5.44 -5.02 16.13
CA ARG A 73 -6.27 -3.81 16.19
C ARG A 73 -5.61 -2.72 15.35
N LEU A 74 -6.37 -2.17 14.41
CA LEU A 74 -5.99 -1.03 13.59
C LEU A 74 -6.77 0.20 14.07
N ASP A 75 -6.08 1.26 14.45
CA ASP A 75 -6.69 2.55 14.75
C ASP A 75 -6.22 3.57 13.71
N LEU A 76 -7.16 4.17 12.98
CA LEU A 76 -6.88 5.22 12.00
C LEU A 76 -7.00 6.59 12.68
N TYR A 77 -6.02 7.44 12.43
CA TYR A 77 -5.93 8.82 12.90
C TYR A 77 -5.89 9.78 11.70
N GLU A 78 -5.84 11.08 11.96
CA GLU A 78 -5.81 12.12 10.93
C GLU A 78 -4.53 12.10 10.09
N HIS A 79 -3.38 11.91 10.73
CA HIS A 79 -2.06 11.97 10.08
C HIS A 79 -1.33 10.63 10.02
N GLY A 80 -1.97 9.56 10.51
CA GLY A 80 -1.38 8.24 10.49
C GLY A 80 -2.30 7.17 11.06
N MET A 81 -1.73 6.02 11.39
CA MET A 81 -2.43 4.90 11.99
C MET A 81 -1.55 4.19 13.01
N THR A 82 -2.18 3.45 13.91
CA THR A 82 -1.49 2.48 14.76
C THR A 82 -2.01 1.09 14.50
N VAL A 83 -1.10 0.11 14.50
CA VAL A 83 -1.45 -1.31 14.43
C VAL A 83 -0.91 -2.02 15.66
N ALA A 84 -1.81 -2.46 16.53
CA ALA A 84 -1.48 -3.27 17.69
C ALA A 84 -1.64 -4.76 17.37
N ALA A 85 -0.53 -5.48 17.26
CA ALA A 85 -0.49 -6.90 16.96
C ALA A 85 0.50 -7.62 17.87
N LYS A 86 0.11 -8.77 18.44
CA LYS A 86 0.98 -9.64 19.25
C LYS A 86 1.78 -8.87 20.34
N GLY A 87 1.12 -7.94 21.04
CA GLY A 87 1.70 -7.16 22.14
C GLY A 87 2.60 -5.98 21.74
N ARG A 88 2.75 -5.72 20.43
CA ARG A 88 3.50 -4.59 19.88
C ARG A 88 2.56 -3.60 19.20
N ILE A 89 2.97 -2.33 19.19
CA ILE A 89 2.23 -1.24 18.55
C ILE A 89 3.16 -0.67 17.49
N HIS A 90 2.76 -0.77 16.24
CA HIS A 90 3.39 -0.10 15.11
C HIS A 90 2.71 1.23 14.88
N VAL A 91 3.49 2.29 14.65
CA VAL A 91 2.97 3.63 14.37
C VAL A 91 3.39 4.02 12.96
N VAL A 92 2.42 4.36 12.11
CA VAL A 92 2.65 4.63 10.69
C VAL A 92 2.15 6.04 10.41
N ARG A 93 3.00 6.91 9.87
CA ARG A 93 2.58 8.22 9.38
C ARG A 93 2.24 8.18 7.90
N TYR A 94 1.15 8.84 7.51
CA TYR A 94 0.66 8.78 6.12
C TYR A 94 1.57 9.51 5.13
N ASP A 95 2.25 10.57 5.57
CA ASP A 95 3.14 11.39 4.73
C ASP A 95 4.45 10.70 4.34
N THR A 96 4.91 9.74 5.14
CA THR A 96 6.25 9.13 5.02
C THR A 96 6.22 7.62 4.79
N THR A 97 5.08 6.97 5.00
CA THR A 97 4.98 5.52 4.82
C THR A 97 5.12 5.09 3.37
N SER A 98 5.75 3.93 3.18
CA SER A 98 5.75 3.19 1.92
C SER A 98 4.78 2.01 2.02
N VAL A 99 3.82 1.98 1.10
CA VAL A 99 2.76 0.96 1.00
C VAL A 99 2.97 0.11 -0.25
N PHE A 100 3.13 -1.19 -0.07
CA PHE A 100 3.22 -2.17 -1.16
C PHE A 100 1.95 -3.02 -1.19
N GLN A 101 1.40 -3.25 -2.39
CA GLN A 101 0.23 -4.09 -2.57
C GLN A 101 0.59 -5.39 -3.30
N LYS A 102 0.21 -6.53 -2.71
CA LYS A 102 0.32 -7.84 -3.34
C LYS A 102 -1.04 -8.52 -3.36
N SER A 103 -1.46 -8.98 -4.53
CA SER A 103 -2.67 -9.77 -4.71
C SER A 103 -2.28 -11.19 -5.11
N THR A 104 -2.75 -12.19 -4.37
CA THR A 104 -2.48 -13.61 -4.63
C THR A 104 -3.79 -14.31 -4.91
N ARG A 105 -3.95 -14.84 -6.13
CA ARG A 105 -5.11 -15.68 -6.49
C ARG A 105 -4.84 -17.11 -6.06
N HIS A 106 -5.79 -17.71 -5.35
CA HIS A 106 -5.75 -19.10 -4.93
C HIS A 106 -6.48 -19.98 -5.93
N HIS A 107 -5.80 -21.04 -6.39
CA HIS A 107 -6.41 -22.04 -7.26
C HIS A 107 -7.07 -23.13 -6.40
N PRO A 108 -8.29 -23.56 -6.74
CA PRO A 108 -9.08 -24.48 -5.91
C PRO A 108 -8.39 -25.81 -5.65
N TYR A 109 -7.60 -26.32 -6.61
CA TYR A 109 -6.88 -27.59 -6.49
C TYR A 109 -5.76 -27.60 -5.43
N VAL A 110 -5.23 -26.44 -5.03
CA VAL A 110 -4.09 -26.36 -4.09
C VAL A 110 -4.54 -25.89 -2.70
N TRP A 111 -5.57 -25.05 -2.62
CA TRP A 111 -5.98 -24.38 -1.37
C TRP A 111 -7.40 -24.72 -0.92
N GLY A 112 -8.12 -25.56 -1.66
CA GLY A 112 -9.48 -25.99 -1.31
C GLY A 112 -10.54 -24.88 -1.35
N ARG A 113 -10.18 -23.66 -1.78
CA ARG A 113 -11.07 -22.50 -1.96
C ARG A 113 -10.63 -21.66 -3.16
N VAL A 114 -11.61 -21.16 -3.92
CA VAL A 114 -11.40 -20.08 -4.90
C VAL A 114 -11.40 -18.77 -4.13
N GLY A 115 -10.43 -17.90 -4.39
CA GLY A 115 -10.35 -16.63 -3.67
C GLY A 115 -9.11 -15.82 -3.96
N THR A 116 -9.15 -14.51 -3.70
CA THR A 116 -7.98 -13.64 -3.79
C THR A 116 -7.61 -13.15 -2.39
N THR A 117 -6.40 -13.43 -1.94
CA THR A 117 -5.84 -12.78 -0.74
C THR A 117 -5.08 -11.54 -1.14
N ARG A 118 -5.40 -10.41 -0.51
CA ARG A 118 -4.65 -9.17 -0.67
C ARG A 118 -3.81 -8.93 0.57
N ALA A 119 -2.54 -8.58 0.37
CA ALA A 119 -1.60 -8.23 1.41
C ALA A 119 -1.07 -6.82 1.16
N TYR A 120 -1.12 -5.98 2.18
CA TYR A 120 -0.62 -4.62 2.16
C TYR A 120 0.53 -4.49 3.14
N THR A 121 1.73 -4.21 2.63
CA THR A 121 2.91 -4.01 3.48
C THR A 121 3.12 -2.53 3.68
N LEU A 122 3.11 -2.08 4.92
CA LEU A 122 3.36 -0.70 5.30
C LEU A 122 4.66 -0.59 6.08
N THR A 123 5.31 0.57 5.97
CA THR A 123 6.52 0.89 6.73
C THR A 123 6.15 1.83 7.87
N ASP A 124 6.52 1.47 9.09
CA ASP A 124 6.30 2.27 10.30
C ASP A 124 7.38 3.35 10.48
N VAL A 125 7.20 4.23 11.47
CA VAL A 125 8.12 5.33 11.77
C VAL A 125 9.53 4.85 12.17
N GLU A 126 9.67 3.60 12.58
CA GLU A 126 10.96 2.96 12.92
C GLU A 126 11.56 2.21 11.71
N GLY A 127 10.98 2.35 10.52
CA GLY A 127 11.40 1.66 9.30
C GLY A 127 11.04 0.18 9.26
N LYS A 128 10.26 -0.33 10.22
CA LYS A 128 9.84 -1.73 10.28
C LYS A 128 8.60 -1.94 9.43
N ARG A 129 8.50 -3.14 8.86
CA ARG A 129 7.38 -3.51 7.97
C ARG A 129 6.30 -4.28 8.71
N ILE A 130 5.05 -3.90 8.48
CA ILE A 130 3.85 -4.61 8.91
C ILE A 130 3.00 -4.98 7.71
N VAL A 131 2.47 -6.20 7.71
CA VAL A 131 1.61 -6.72 6.63
C VAL A 131 0.18 -6.85 7.14
N LEU A 132 -0.75 -6.17 6.49
CA LEU A 132 -2.19 -6.28 6.72
C LEU A 132 -2.81 -7.15 5.64
N TYR A 133 -3.72 -8.05 6.02
CA TYR A 133 -4.37 -8.99 5.09
C TYR A 133 -5.86 -8.73 4.95
N ILE A 134 -6.36 -8.93 3.73
CA ILE A 134 -7.78 -9.09 3.42
C ILE A 134 -7.95 -10.50 2.85
N GLY A 135 -8.76 -11.31 3.54
CA GLY A 135 -9.04 -12.69 3.16
C GLY A 135 -10.07 -12.78 2.04
N PRO A 136 -10.19 -13.94 1.37
CA PRO A 136 -11.20 -14.16 0.33
C PRO A 136 -12.64 -13.93 0.79
N GLN A 137 -12.97 -14.30 2.03
CA GLN A 137 -14.31 -14.13 2.61
C GLN A 137 -14.62 -12.69 3.00
N ASP A 138 -13.60 -11.83 3.07
CA ASP A 138 -13.77 -10.40 3.36
C ASP A 138 -14.00 -9.59 2.07
N SER A 139 -14.07 -10.26 0.90
CA SER A 139 -14.13 -9.65 -0.43
C SER A 139 -15.45 -9.88 -1.19
N ASP A 140 -16.47 -10.45 -0.54
CA ASP A 140 -17.74 -10.90 -1.12
C ASP A 140 -18.74 -9.75 -1.40
N GLY A 141 -18.27 -8.65 -2.00
CA GLY A 141 -19.09 -7.56 -2.54
C GLY A 141 -18.76 -7.31 -4.01
N GLU A 142 -19.76 -6.90 -4.81
CA GLU A 142 -19.71 -6.78 -6.29
C GLU A 142 -18.58 -5.88 -6.83
N ASP A 143 -17.96 -5.05 -5.98
CA ASP A 143 -16.79 -4.20 -6.28
C ASP A 143 -15.41 -4.83 -5.92
N GLY A 144 -15.37 -6.12 -5.57
CA GLY A 144 -14.13 -6.78 -5.14
C GLY A 144 -13.61 -6.24 -3.81
N GLY A 145 -14.50 -6.26 -2.81
CA GLY A 145 -14.39 -5.80 -1.42
C GLY A 145 -12.96 -5.50 -0.95
N ALA A 146 -12.55 -4.25 -1.10
CA ALA A 146 -11.54 -3.69 -0.23
C ALA A 146 -12.23 -3.40 1.10
N ALA A 147 -11.84 -4.08 2.18
CA ALA A 147 -12.28 -3.73 3.53
C ALA A 147 -12.16 -2.21 3.74
N ASP A 148 -13.19 -1.59 4.31
CA ASP A 148 -13.35 -0.12 4.39
C ASP A 148 -12.07 0.60 4.87
N TRP A 149 -11.37 -0.01 5.83
CA TRP A 149 -10.10 0.48 6.35
C TRP A 149 -9.01 0.64 5.28
N TRP A 150 -8.94 -0.22 4.26
CA TRP A 150 -7.96 -0.09 3.18
C TRP A 150 -8.29 1.10 2.28
N LEU A 151 -9.56 1.32 1.98
CA LEU A 151 -9.99 2.46 1.18
C LEU A 151 -9.64 3.78 1.90
N GLU A 152 -9.84 3.83 3.21
CA GLU A 152 -9.46 4.96 4.05
C GLU A 152 -7.96 5.19 4.09
N ILE A 153 -7.15 4.14 4.33
CA ILE A 153 -5.68 4.24 4.28
C ILE A 153 -5.22 4.77 2.92
N ARG A 154 -5.74 4.20 1.82
CA ARG A 154 -5.39 4.63 0.46
C ARG A 154 -5.67 6.12 0.27
N ARG A 155 -6.87 6.58 0.64
CA ARG A 155 -7.26 8.00 0.52
C ARG A 155 -6.37 8.90 1.38
N ALA A 156 -6.11 8.51 2.63
CA ALA A 156 -5.35 9.32 3.58
C ALA A 156 -3.87 9.42 3.19
N VAL A 157 -3.25 8.32 2.72
CA VAL A 157 -1.87 8.33 2.21
C VAL A 157 -1.78 9.15 0.93
N THR A 158 -2.71 9.00 -0.02
CA THR A 158 -2.73 9.86 -1.22
C THR A 158 -2.84 11.33 -0.83
N HIS A 159 -3.79 11.68 0.03
CA HIS A 159 -3.99 13.06 0.45
C HIS A 159 -2.75 13.66 1.12
N ALA A 160 -2.09 12.89 2.01
CA ALA A 160 -0.89 13.35 2.70
C ALA A 160 0.34 13.52 1.79
N GLN A 161 0.47 12.67 0.76
CA GLN A 161 1.67 12.64 -0.09
C GLN A 161 1.53 13.41 -1.40
N LEU A 162 0.30 13.67 -1.88
CA LEU A 162 0.08 14.26 -3.20
C LEU A 162 0.60 15.70 -3.29
N SER A 163 0.22 16.59 -2.36
CA SER A 163 0.62 18.00 -2.44
C SER A 163 2.13 18.20 -2.32
N PRO A 164 2.85 17.57 -1.37
CA PRO A 164 4.31 17.65 -1.33
C PRO A 164 4.98 17.07 -2.58
N ALA A 165 4.44 15.98 -3.13
CA ALA A 165 4.95 15.39 -4.37
C ALA A 165 4.78 16.33 -5.57
N LEU A 166 3.63 16.98 -5.73
CA LEU A 166 3.43 17.98 -6.78
C LEU A 166 4.41 19.16 -6.63
N ALA A 167 4.58 19.67 -5.40
CA ALA A 167 5.53 20.76 -5.13
C ALA A 167 6.98 20.37 -5.50
N ALA A 168 7.40 19.13 -5.21
CA ALA A 168 8.72 18.63 -5.61
C ALA A 168 8.87 18.57 -7.14
N LEU A 169 7.83 18.15 -7.86
CA LEU A 169 7.83 18.14 -9.33
C LEU A 169 7.90 19.55 -9.92
N ASP A 170 7.20 20.51 -9.31
CA ASP A 170 7.22 21.91 -9.72
C ASP A 170 8.58 22.56 -9.44
N ALA A 171 9.29 22.12 -8.40
CA ALA A 171 10.68 22.45 -8.15
C ALA A 171 11.67 21.76 -9.12
N GLY A 172 11.18 20.92 -10.04
CA GLY A 172 11.99 20.21 -11.03
C GLY A 172 12.62 18.91 -10.53
N GLU A 173 12.21 18.42 -9.35
CA GLU A 173 12.72 17.18 -8.80
C GLU A 173 12.21 15.94 -9.56
N ARG A 174 12.96 14.85 -9.44
CA ARG A 174 12.54 13.52 -9.90
C ARG A 174 12.00 12.73 -8.73
N LEU A 175 10.75 12.30 -8.82
CA LEU A 175 10.13 11.41 -7.85
C LEU A 175 10.34 9.95 -8.24
N THR A 176 10.67 9.12 -7.25
CA THR A 176 10.93 7.69 -7.44
C THR A 176 9.97 6.84 -6.63
N PHE A 177 9.35 5.85 -7.28
CA PHE A 177 8.48 4.83 -6.72
C PHE A 177 9.07 3.45 -7.02
N GLY A 178 10.09 3.06 -6.26
CA GLY A 178 10.86 1.86 -6.55
C GLY A 178 11.63 2.03 -7.87
N ASP A 179 11.43 1.13 -8.81
CA ASP A 179 12.10 1.18 -10.13
C ASP A 179 11.43 2.16 -11.11
N VAL A 180 10.25 2.66 -10.79
CA VAL A 180 9.52 3.65 -11.59
C VAL A 180 9.84 5.04 -11.09
N TRP A 181 9.94 6.01 -11.99
CA TRP A 181 10.18 7.40 -11.66
C TRP A 181 9.39 8.32 -12.59
N LEU A 182 9.18 9.56 -12.14
CA LEU A 182 8.55 10.59 -12.96
C LEU A 182 9.11 11.98 -12.63
N THR A 183 9.00 12.87 -13.61
CA THR A 183 9.30 14.31 -13.52
C THR A 183 8.13 15.09 -14.11
N ARG A 184 8.19 16.43 -14.07
CA ARG A 184 7.23 17.30 -14.78
C ARG A 184 7.20 17.05 -16.30
N ARG A 185 8.23 16.42 -16.88
CA ARG A 185 8.39 16.28 -18.35
C ARG A 185 8.18 14.87 -18.88
N GLU A 186 8.51 13.86 -18.09
CA GLU A 186 8.55 12.47 -18.52
C GLU A 186 8.34 11.49 -17.36
N VAL A 187 7.95 10.27 -17.73
CA VAL A 187 7.82 9.10 -16.86
C VAL A 187 8.69 7.98 -17.39
N GLY A 188 9.25 7.16 -16.50
CA GLY A 188 10.12 6.08 -16.92
C GLY A 188 10.40 5.03 -15.85
N TRP A 189 11.18 4.03 -16.25
CA TRP A 189 11.76 3.02 -15.38
C TRP A 189 13.06 2.52 -16.00
N GLY A 190 14.09 2.34 -15.16
CA GLY A 190 15.44 2.01 -15.67
C GLY A 190 15.89 3.01 -16.74
N GLU A 191 16.24 2.48 -17.92
CA GLU A 191 16.67 3.27 -19.09
C GLU A 191 15.52 3.71 -20.01
N VAL A 192 14.29 3.23 -19.77
CA VAL A 192 13.12 3.60 -20.57
C VAL A 192 12.48 4.85 -19.99
N SER A 193 12.23 5.86 -20.84
CA SER A 193 11.36 6.99 -20.52
C SER A 193 10.49 7.39 -21.71
N ALA A 194 9.40 8.09 -21.42
CA ALA A 194 8.57 8.76 -22.42
C ALA A 194 8.13 10.12 -21.90
N ARG A 195 8.06 11.10 -22.81
CA ARG A 195 7.56 12.43 -22.48
C ARG A 195 6.05 12.42 -22.34
N TRP A 196 5.48 13.21 -21.44
CA TRP A 196 4.03 13.22 -21.21
C TRP A 196 3.17 13.37 -22.49
N PRO A 197 3.54 14.21 -23.49
CA PRO A 197 2.79 14.32 -24.75
C PRO A 197 2.78 13.04 -25.59
N GLU A 198 3.77 12.17 -25.42
CA GLU A 198 3.86 10.88 -26.11
C GLU A 198 3.05 9.80 -25.38
N VAL A 199 2.78 9.98 -24.08
CA VAL A 199 2.09 8.99 -23.23
C VAL A 199 0.58 8.98 -23.52
N ARG A 200 0.12 7.96 -24.24
CA ARG A 200 -1.31 7.74 -24.50
C ARG A 200 -2.00 7.08 -23.33
N GLN A 201 -1.39 6.06 -22.73
CA GLN A 201 -2.01 5.31 -21.64
C GLN A 201 -0.95 4.69 -20.72
N ILE A 202 -1.25 4.67 -19.42
CA ILE A 202 -0.51 3.87 -18.43
C ILE A 202 -1.50 2.90 -17.82
N GLU A 203 -1.30 1.61 -18.05
CA GLU A 203 -2.21 0.55 -17.58
C GLU A 203 -1.46 -0.51 -16.77
N ILE A 204 -2.22 -1.37 -16.09
CA ILE A 204 -1.65 -2.57 -15.44
C ILE A 204 -2.11 -3.79 -16.23
N THR A 205 -1.17 -4.46 -16.88
CA THR A 205 -1.43 -5.66 -17.68
C THR A 205 -0.58 -6.81 -17.12
N HIS A 206 -1.22 -7.94 -16.82
CA HIS A 206 -0.60 -9.10 -16.15
C HIS A 206 0.18 -8.78 -14.85
N GLY A 207 -0.21 -7.72 -14.13
CA GLY A 207 0.44 -7.31 -12.88
C GLY A 207 1.74 -6.51 -13.06
N ALA A 208 2.01 -6.02 -14.27
CA ALA A 208 3.07 -5.06 -14.56
C ALA A 208 2.48 -3.75 -15.08
N ILE A 209 3.21 -2.64 -14.89
CA ILE A 209 2.87 -1.38 -15.55
C ILE A 209 3.17 -1.52 -17.05
N CYS A 210 2.24 -1.13 -17.90
CA CYS A 210 2.45 -1.00 -19.33
C CYS A 210 2.26 0.46 -19.74
N LEU A 211 3.21 0.96 -20.52
CA LEU A 211 3.17 2.29 -21.11
C LEU A 211 2.85 2.17 -22.60
N ASP A 212 1.78 2.84 -23.02
CA ASP A 212 1.44 3.03 -24.43
C ASP A 212 1.89 4.44 -24.87
N THR A 213 2.83 4.50 -25.80
CA THR A 213 3.30 5.76 -26.39
C THR A 213 2.82 5.93 -27.82
N GLY A 214 2.28 7.10 -28.15
CA GLY A 214 1.83 7.46 -29.50
C GLY A 214 2.98 7.90 -30.41
N GLY A 215 3.18 7.18 -31.52
CA GLY A 215 4.08 7.54 -32.61
C GLY A 215 3.75 6.76 -33.88
N SER A 216 4.15 7.25 -35.05
CA SER A 216 3.81 6.74 -36.40
C SER A 216 4.42 5.37 -36.77
N GLY A 217 4.95 4.63 -35.80
CA GLY A 217 5.42 3.27 -35.96
C GLY A 217 4.63 2.34 -35.04
N HIS A 218 4.10 1.26 -35.60
CA HIS A 218 3.16 0.33 -34.97
C HIS A 218 3.44 0.02 -33.49
N ARG A 219 2.64 0.61 -32.60
CA ARG A 219 2.32 0.15 -31.23
C ARG A 219 3.54 -0.21 -30.35
N ARG A 220 4.20 0.79 -29.74
CA ARG A 220 5.24 0.56 -28.71
C ARG A 220 4.62 0.43 -27.32
N HIS A 221 4.08 -0.75 -27.01
CA HIS A 221 3.80 -1.14 -25.63
C HIS A 221 5.11 -1.47 -24.94
N THR A 222 5.47 -0.72 -23.91
CA THR A 222 6.63 -1.09 -23.09
C THR A 222 6.15 -1.61 -21.74
N THR A 223 6.49 -2.86 -21.45
CA THR A 223 6.22 -3.49 -20.15
C THR A 223 7.30 -3.09 -19.16
N GLY A 224 6.87 -2.58 -18.01
CA GLY A 224 7.71 -2.13 -16.93
C GLY A 224 7.69 -3.05 -15.72
N PRO A 225 8.06 -2.54 -14.53
CA PRO A 225 8.15 -3.34 -13.32
C PRO A 225 6.78 -3.85 -12.84
N THR A 226 6.84 -4.94 -12.07
CA THR A 226 5.64 -5.53 -11.44
C THR A 226 5.09 -4.62 -10.35
N VAL A 227 3.77 -4.47 -10.32
CA VAL A 227 3.05 -3.55 -9.42
C VAL A 227 3.27 -3.85 -7.94
N SER A 228 3.63 -5.10 -7.61
CA SER A 228 3.95 -5.51 -6.24
C SER A 228 5.29 -4.99 -5.73
N GLY A 229 6.18 -4.56 -6.63
CA GLY A 229 7.47 -3.94 -6.30
C GLY A 229 7.40 -2.42 -6.22
N ILE A 230 6.27 -1.81 -6.60
CA ILE A 230 6.11 -0.36 -6.69
C ILE A 230 5.45 0.14 -5.39
N PRO A 231 6.18 0.89 -4.53
CA PRO A 231 5.58 1.51 -3.36
C PRO A 231 4.59 2.59 -3.77
N ASN A 232 3.56 2.81 -2.96
CA ASN A 232 2.60 3.91 -3.10
C ASN A 232 2.05 4.06 -4.52
N LEU A 233 1.80 2.93 -5.21
CA LEU A 233 1.33 2.89 -6.61
C LEU A 233 0.09 3.77 -6.87
N PHE A 234 -0.78 3.91 -5.86
CA PHE A 234 -1.96 4.77 -5.93
C PHE A 234 -1.62 6.27 -5.89
N VAL A 235 -0.53 6.67 -5.22
CA VAL A 235 0.01 8.05 -5.26
C VAL A 235 0.62 8.30 -6.63
N PHE A 236 1.44 7.37 -7.12
CA PHE A 236 1.99 7.41 -8.49
C PHE A 236 0.89 7.63 -9.54
N ARG A 237 -0.19 6.84 -9.47
CA ARG A 237 -1.34 6.99 -10.38
C ARG A 237 -2.02 8.35 -10.28
N ALA A 238 -2.19 8.88 -9.07
CA ALA A 238 -2.78 10.21 -8.88
C ALA A 238 -1.91 11.31 -9.49
N LEU A 239 -0.58 11.20 -9.37
CA LEU A 239 0.37 12.15 -9.99
C LEU A 239 0.36 12.06 -11.52
N VAL A 240 0.33 10.85 -12.07
CA VAL A 240 0.18 10.62 -13.53
C VAL A 240 -1.07 11.33 -14.05
N GLU A 241 -2.20 11.19 -13.36
CA GLU A 241 -3.45 11.83 -13.77
C GLU A 241 -3.31 13.36 -13.79
N HIS A 242 -2.78 13.96 -12.72
CA HIS A 242 -2.54 15.41 -12.65
C HIS A 242 -1.64 15.91 -13.80
N LEU A 243 -0.51 15.23 -14.04
CA LEU A 243 0.44 15.64 -15.07
C LEU A 243 -0.10 15.48 -16.49
N ARG A 244 -1.00 14.51 -16.71
CA ARG A 244 -1.69 14.35 -18.00
C ARG A 244 -2.71 15.45 -18.23
N THR A 245 -3.46 15.85 -17.21
CA THR A 245 -4.42 16.95 -17.31
C THR A 245 -3.69 18.27 -17.56
N ASP A 246 -2.63 18.56 -16.80
CA ASP A 246 -1.83 19.79 -16.95
C ASP A 246 -1.13 19.87 -18.33
N GLY A 247 -0.59 18.74 -18.81
CA GLY A 247 0.07 18.65 -20.11
C GLY A 247 -0.88 18.72 -21.31
N ALA A 248 -2.19 18.50 -21.13
CA ALA A 248 -3.19 18.67 -22.18
C ALA A 248 -3.60 20.15 -22.39
N HIS A 249 -3.24 21.03 -21.44
CA HIS A 249 -3.55 22.46 -21.47
C HIS A 249 -2.33 23.37 -21.73
N SER A 250 -1.17 22.77 -21.99
CA SER A 250 0.10 23.45 -22.29
C SER A 250 0.45 23.33 -23.77
#